data_AF-A0A7W9Q0K2-F1
#
_entry.id   AF-A0A7W9Q0K2-F1
#
_cell.length_a   1.000
_cell.length_b   1.000
_cell.length_c   1.000
_cell.angle_alpha   90.00
_cell.angle_beta   90.00
_cell.angle_gamma   90.00
#
_symmetry.space_group_name_H-M   'P 1'
#
loop_
_entity.id
_entity.type
_entity.pdbx_description
1 polymer ?
#
loop_
_entity_poly.entity_id
_entity_poly.type
_entity_poly.pdbx_seq_one_letter_code
_entity_poly.pdbx_strand_id
1 'polypeptide(L)'
;MTEIIGRLVGETTADRAAKRPENNELMPYVAPLTVPPVLRPAAGDVRCETEIALRPARVRLHPQLPPTLMWGYDGQVPGPTIEVRRGQRVRIAWTNRIPKDGEYPVTAVEVPRRTDGRPQATTEPGREGVEPNKDVAALPAWVVTHLHGAQTGGGNDGWTDNGVGPATPSCRSTRTTTGRSSGGTTTTR
;
A
#
# COMPACT_ATOMS: atom_id res chain seq x y z
N MET A 1 21.18 -50.05 -17.62
CA MET A 1 20.56 -48.74 -17.92
C MET A 1 19.71 -48.33 -16.73
N THR A 2 20.33 -48.13 -15.56
CA THR A 2 19.59 -47.88 -14.30
C THR A 2 20.44 -47.16 -13.26
N GLU A 3 21.78 -47.19 -13.37
CA GLU A 3 22.65 -46.54 -12.37
C GLU A 3 22.91 -45.04 -12.58
N ILE A 4 22.56 -44.48 -13.74
CA ILE A 4 22.76 -43.03 -14.01
C ILE A 4 21.64 -42.19 -13.37
N ILE A 5 20.43 -42.75 -13.21
CA ILE A 5 19.29 -42.02 -12.65
C ILE A 5 19.39 -41.89 -11.12
N GLY A 6 20.01 -42.85 -10.43
CA GLY A 6 20.21 -42.79 -8.98
C GLY A 6 21.15 -41.65 -8.52
N ARG A 7 22.08 -41.23 -9.38
CA ARG A 7 23.08 -40.20 -9.03
C ARG A 7 22.56 -38.76 -9.18
N LEU A 8 21.51 -38.55 -9.99
CA LEU A 8 20.87 -37.24 -10.21
C LEU A 8 19.77 -36.90 -9.19
N VAL A 9 19.33 -37.88 -8.38
CA VAL A 9 18.28 -37.69 -7.38
C VAL A 9 18.85 -37.57 -5.95
N GLY A 10 20.09 -38.02 -5.73
CA GLY A 10 20.75 -37.97 -4.41
C GLY A 10 21.33 -36.61 -4.01
N GLU A 11 21.65 -35.73 -4.97
CA GLU A 11 22.27 -34.42 -4.67
C GLU A 11 21.26 -33.27 -4.51
N THR A 12 19.97 -33.50 -4.79
CA THR A 12 19.07 -32.37 -5.15
C THR A 12 18.16 -31.88 -4.02
N THR A 13 18.18 -32.47 -2.83
CA THR A 13 17.32 -32.01 -1.71
C THR A 13 18.06 -31.74 -0.41
N ALA A 14 19.15 -32.45 -0.10
CA ALA A 14 19.90 -32.22 1.13
C ALA A 14 20.93 -31.07 1.01
N ASP A 15 21.58 -30.90 -0.13
CA ASP A 15 22.73 -29.98 -0.26
C ASP A 15 22.33 -28.53 -0.56
N ARG A 16 21.14 -28.32 -1.14
CA ARG A 16 20.57 -26.96 -1.33
C ARG A 16 19.97 -26.37 -0.05
N ALA A 17 19.72 -27.20 0.96
CA ALA A 17 19.02 -26.81 2.18
C ALA A 17 19.92 -26.24 3.28
N ALA A 18 21.25 -26.21 3.10
CA ALA A 18 22.15 -25.90 4.22
C ALA A 18 23.38 -25.04 3.90
N LYS A 19 23.38 -24.23 2.83
CA LYS A 19 24.34 -23.11 2.76
C LYS A 19 23.67 -21.84 3.26
N ARG A 20 23.78 -21.59 4.58
CA ARG A 20 23.48 -20.29 5.17
C ARG A 20 24.27 -19.25 4.37
N PRO A 21 23.64 -18.19 3.81
CA PRO A 21 24.41 -17.16 3.13
C PRO A 21 25.45 -16.63 4.12
N GLU A 22 26.72 -16.67 3.72
CA GLU A 22 27.84 -16.25 4.59
C GLU A 22 28.02 -14.72 4.64
N ASN A 23 27.13 -13.99 3.98
CA ASN A 23 27.05 -12.53 4.01
C ASN A 23 25.63 -12.13 4.42
N ASN A 24 25.41 -10.84 4.70
CA ASN A 24 24.12 -10.21 5.08
C ASN A 24 22.99 -10.34 4.03
N GLU A 25 22.92 -11.45 3.30
CA GLU A 25 21.96 -11.77 2.28
C GLU A 25 20.77 -12.53 2.88
N LEU A 26 19.61 -12.36 2.25
CA LEU A 26 18.37 -13.01 2.65
C LEU A 26 18.29 -14.39 1.99
N MET A 27 17.92 -15.41 2.76
CA MET A 27 17.69 -16.75 2.24
C MET A 27 16.46 -16.72 1.30
N PRO A 28 16.61 -17.10 0.02
CA PRO A 28 15.52 -16.97 -0.94
C PRO A 28 14.44 -18.05 -0.73
N TYR A 29 13.21 -17.75 -1.15
CA TYR A 29 12.07 -18.69 -1.21
C TYR A 29 11.62 -19.27 0.15
N VAL A 30 11.79 -18.52 1.24
CA VAL A 30 11.50 -18.98 2.61
C VAL A 30 10.12 -18.58 3.13
N ALA A 31 9.35 -17.84 2.34
CA ALA A 31 8.01 -17.40 2.69
C ALA A 31 7.08 -17.63 1.48
N PRO A 32 5.83 -18.05 1.73
CA PRO A 32 4.84 -18.18 0.67
C PRO A 32 4.44 -16.79 0.14
N LEU A 33 4.07 -16.73 -1.15
CA LEU A 33 3.50 -15.54 -1.74
C LEU A 33 2.12 -15.26 -1.13
N THR A 34 1.90 -14.02 -0.67
CA THR A 34 0.62 -13.59 -0.11
C THR A 34 -0.33 -13.11 -1.20
N VAL A 35 -1.61 -13.48 -1.10
CA VAL A 35 -2.68 -12.95 -1.97
C VAL A 35 -3.44 -11.85 -1.21
N PRO A 36 -3.54 -10.63 -1.77
CA PRO A 36 -4.31 -9.56 -1.13
C PRO A 36 -5.80 -9.91 -0.99
N PRO A 37 -6.49 -9.36 0.04
CA PRO A 37 -7.92 -9.54 0.17
C PRO A 37 -8.66 -8.92 -1.03
N VAL A 38 -9.81 -9.49 -1.38
CA VAL A 38 -10.65 -8.98 -2.47
C VAL A 38 -11.71 -8.04 -1.91
N LEU A 39 -11.74 -6.80 -2.38
CA LEU A 39 -12.78 -5.83 -2.12
C LEU A 39 -13.76 -5.82 -3.29
N ARG A 40 -15.04 -6.07 -2.99
CA ARG A 40 -16.15 -5.99 -3.96
C ARG A 40 -17.08 -4.85 -3.56
N PRO A 41 -16.93 -3.65 -4.13
CA PRO A 41 -17.85 -2.55 -3.86
C PRO A 41 -19.28 -2.97 -4.20
N ALA A 42 -20.22 -2.61 -3.34
CA ALA A 42 -21.63 -2.95 -3.56
C ALA A 42 -22.11 -2.37 -4.90
N ALA A 43 -22.78 -3.21 -5.70
CA ALA A 43 -23.51 -2.73 -6.87
C ALA A 43 -24.80 -2.05 -6.37
N GLY A 44 -25.02 -0.79 -6.72
CA GLY A 44 -26.17 -0.03 -6.21
C GLY A 44 -26.10 1.45 -6.55
N ASP A 45 -26.62 2.29 -5.66
CA ASP A 45 -26.56 3.75 -5.80
C ASP A 45 -25.10 4.22 -5.90
N VAL A 46 -24.73 4.78 -7.05
CA VAL A 46 -23.38 5.34 -7.31
C VAL A 46 -23.02 6.52 -6.40
N ARG A 47 -23.99 7.05 -5.65
CA ARG A 47 -23.76 8.05 -4.59
C ARG A 47 -23.17 7.44 -3.33
N CYS A 48 -23.28 6.12 -3.13
CA CYS A 48 -22.63 5.42 -2.03
C CYS A 48 -21.15 5.18 -2.34
N GLU A 49 -20.28 5.83 -1.57
CA GLU A 49 -18.84 5.67 -1.69
C GLU A 49 -18.37 4.44 -0.90
N THR A 50 -17.49 3.65 -1.51
CA THR A 50 -16.67 2.68 -0.78
C THR A 50 -15.37 3.38 -0.39
N GLU A 51 -15.12 3.53 0.90
CA GLU A 51 -13.88 4.11 1.39
C GLU A 51 -12.73 3.10 1.27
N ILE A 52 -11.58 3.57 0.80
CA ILE A 52 -10.30 2.86 0.92
C ILE A 52 -9.30 3.85 1.50
N ALA A 53 -8.85 3.58 2.72
CA ALA A 53 -8.09 4.54 3.50
C ALA A 53 -6.59 4.22 3.49
N LEU A 54 -5.74 5.17 3.10
CA LEU A 54 -4.30 5.06 3.34
C LEU A 54 -4.01 5.12 4.83
N ARG A 55 -3.22 4.16 5.31
CA ARG A 55 -2.84 4.01 6.72
C ARG A 55 -1.38 3.55 6.82
N PRO A 56 -0.67 3.91 7.91
CA PRO A 56 0.59 3.28 8.25
C PRO A 56 0.38 1.80 8.57
N ALA A 57 1.31 0.96 8.15
CA ALA A 57 1.32 -0.48 8.37
C ALA A 57 2.74 -0.95 8.65
N ARG A 58 2.90 -1.90 9.58
CA ARG A 58 4.17 -2.61 9.78
C ARG A 58 4.13 -3.93 9.01
N VAL A 59 4.81 -3.96 7.88
CA VAL A 59 4.79 -5.08 6.93
C VAL A 59 6.07 -5.88 7.05
N ARG A 60 5.96 -7.21 7.21
CA ARG A 60 7.12 -8.08 7.23
C ARG A 60 7.44 -8.57 5.83
N LEU A 61 8.42 -7.94 5.19
CA LEU A 61 8.85 -8.24 3.82
C LEU A 61 9.59 -9.59 3.71
N HIS A 62 10.30 -9.99 4.76
CA HIS A 62 11.07 -11.22 4.79
C HIS A 62 11.15 -11.80 6.21
N PRO A 63 11.18 -13.13 6.39
CA PRO A 63 11.32 -13.73 7.72
C PRO A 63 12.59 -13.30 8.47
N GLN A 64 13.67 -13.03 7.76
CA GLN A 64 14.94 -12.58 8.36
C GLN A 64 15.03 -11.05 8.58
N LEU A 65 13.96 -10.29 8.27
CA LEU A 65 13.91 -8.85 8.47
C LEU A 65 12.91 -8.45 9.57
N PRO A 66 13.16 -7.35 10.29
CA PRO A 66 12.15 -6.75 11.15
C PRO A 66 10.97 -6.22 10.31
N PRO A 67 9.79 -6.00 10.90
CA PRO A 67 8.68 -5.34 10.21
C PRO A 67 9.05 -3.91 9.78
N THR A 68 8.83 -3.62 8.50
CA THR A 68 9.10 -2.33 7.85
C THR A 68 7.85 -1.45 7.89
N LEU A 69 8.02 -0.16 8.24
CA LEU A 69 6.94 0.81 8.12
C LEU A 69 6.64 1.07 6.65
N MET A 70 5.37 0.97 6.26
CA MET A 70 4.88 1.30 4.93
C MET A 70 3.54 2.02 5.04
N TRP A 71 3.18 2.77 4.02
CA TRP A 71 1.80 3.26 3.86
C TRP A 71 1.07 2.33 2.90
N GLY A 72 -0.12 1.88 3.31
CA GLY A 72 -0.92 0.92 2.56
C GLY A 72 -2.37 1.34 2.48
N TYR A 73 -3.03 1.00 1.37
CA TYR A 73 -4.48 1.11 1.24
C TYR A 73 -5.15 0.09 2.18
N ASP A 74 -6.03 0.56 3.04
CA ASP A 74 -6.58 -0.13 4.21
C ASP A 74 -5.50 -0.72 5.14
N GLY A 75 -4.31 -0.11 5.18
CA GLY A 75 -3.18 -0.58 5.97
C GLY A 75 -2.59 -1.90 5.47
N GLN A 76 -2.83 -2.26 4.21
CA GLN A 76 -2.30 -3.46 3.58
C GLN A 76 -1.31 -3.11 2.46
N VAL A 77 -0.28 -3.94 2.30
CA VAL A 77 0.69 -3.83 1.20
C VAL A 77 0.94 -5.24 0.62
N PRO A 78 0.50 -5.52 -0.62
CA PRO A 78 -0.36 -4.68 -1.46
C PRO A 78 -1.73 -4.39 -0.84
N GLY A 79 -2.37 -3.30 -1.26
CA GLY A 79 -3.75 -2.99 -0.91
C GLY A 79 -4.75 -4.04 -1.44
N PRO A 80 -6.04 -3.93 -1.08
CA PRO A 80 -7.04 -4.89 -1.54
C PRO A 80 -7.17 -4.91 -3.06
N THR A 81 -7.37 -6.11 -3.62
CA THR A 81 -7.73 -6.28 -5.03
C THR A 81 -9.19 -5.84 -5.21
N ILE A 82 -9.41 -4.76 -5.95
CA ILE A 82 -10.76 -4.29 -6.27
C ILE A 82 -11.32 -5.13 -7.42
N GLU A 83 -12.40 -5.87 -7.17
CA GLU A 83 -13.08 -6.67 -8.18
C GLU A 83 -14.44 -6.09 -8.52
N VAL A 84 -14.65 -5.79 -9.80
CA VAL A 84 -15.90 -5.23 -10.34
C VAL A 84 -16.27 -5.91 -11.65
N ARG A 85 -17.57 -5.93 -11.98
CA ARG A 85 -18.03 -6.43 -13.29
C ARG A 85 -18.03 -5.31 -14.33
N ARG A 86 -17.86 -5.67 -15.60
CA ARG A 86 -18.02 -4.73 -16.73
C ARG A 86 -19.38 -4.03 -16.64
N GLY A 87 -19.39 -2.71 -16.78
CA GLY A 87 -20.59 -1.87 -16.71
C GLY A 87 -21.03 -1.49 -15.30
N GLN A 88 -20.45 -2.09 -14.25
CA GLN A 88 -20.70 -1.69 -12.87
C GLN A 88 -19.97 -0.38 -12.58
N ARG A 89 -20.72 0.71 -12.42
CA ARG A 89 -20.16 1.97 -11.92
C ARG A 89 -20.01 1.87 -10.41
N VAL A 90 -18.81 2.21 -9.92
CA VAL A 90 -18.50 2.27 -8.50
C VAL A 90 -17.89 3.63 -8.19
N ARG A 91 -18.02 4.06 -6.94
CA ARG A 91 -17.40 5.29 -6.44
C ARG A 91 -16.52 4.94 -5.26
N ILE A 92 -15.23 5.20 -5.39
CA ILE A 92 -14.23 4.95 -4.35
C ILE A 92 -13.82 6.29 -3.75
N ALA A 93 -13.83 6.36 -2.42
CA ALA A 93 -13.27 7.48 -1.68
C ALA A 93 -11.87 7.10 -1.18
N TRP A 94 -10.84 7.64 -1.83
CA TRP A 94 -9.46 7.52 -1.35
C TRP A 94 -9.26 8.50 -0.22
N THR A 95 -9.13 8.00 1.01
CA THR A 95 -8.95 8.85 2.18
C THR A 95 -7.55 8.70 2.73
N ASN A 96 -6.96 9.83 3.15
CA ASN A 96 -5.67 9.81 3.80
C ASN A 96 -5.86 9.81 5.32
N ARG A 97 -5.66 8.65 5.95
CA ARG A 97 -5.76 8.48 7.41
C ARG A 97 -4.38 8.24 8.04
N ILE A 98 -3.32 8.71 7.40
CA ILE A 98 -1.98 8.76 7.99
C ILE A 98 -1.95 9.90 9.03
N PRO A 99 -1.46 9.68 10.25
CA PRO A 99 -1.33 10.75 11.24
C PRO A 99 -0.50 11.92 10.72
N LYS A 100 -0.80 13.15 11.15
CA LYS A 100 -0.08 14.36 10.72
C LYS A 100 1.40 14.32 11.13
N ASP A 101 1.69 13.67 12.24
CA ASP A 101 3.00 13.38 12.83
C ASP A 101 3.52 11.97 12.45
N GLY A 102 2.89 11.33 11.46
CA GLY A 102 3.31 10.02 10.98
C GLY A 102 4.67 10.06 10.29
N GLU A 103 5.51 9.07 10.57
CA GLU A 103 6.82 8.91 9.95
C GLU A 103 6.70 8.67 8.43
N TYR A 104 7.53 9.37 7.66
CA TYR A 104 7.66 9.18 6.22
C TYR A 104 8.41 7.86 5.94
N PRO A 105 7.82 6.87 5.24
CA PRO A 105 8.36 5.51 5.17
C PRO A 105 9.55 5.35 4.21
N VAL A 106 10.06 6.45 3.66
CA VAL A 106 11.16 6.46 2.68
C VAL A 106 12.25 7.38 3.19
N THR A 107 13.50 6.90 3.10
CA THR A 107 14.67 7.71 3.37
C THR A 107 15.25 8.25 2.07
N ALA A 108 15.47 9.55 1.98
CA ALA A 108 16.17 10.19 0.88
C ALA A 108 17.58 10.61 1.31
N VAL A 109 18.54 10.54 0.38
CA VAL A 109 19.92 11.01 0.54
C VAL A 109 20.36 11.71 -0.74
N GLU A 110 21.29 12.64 -0.60
CA GLU A 110 21.94 13.32 -1.73
C GLU A 110 23.37 12.84 -1.84
N VAL A 111 23.75 12.37 -3.02
CA VAL A 111 25.09 11.87 -3.30
C VAL A 111 25.58 12.41 -4.64
N PRO A 112 26.88 12.76 -4.76
CA PRO A 112 27.44 13.17 -6.04
C PRO A 112 27.30 12.07 -7.09
N ARG A 113 27.11 12.47 -8.35
CA ARG A 113 27.17 11.53 -9.47
C ARG A 113 28.55 10.87 -9.50
N ARG A 114 28.58 9.54 -9.56
CA ARG A 114 29.85 8.80 -9.67
C ARG A 114 30.46 9.00 -11.06
N THR A 115 31.76 9.25 -11.08
CA THR A 115 32.57 9.44 -12.30
C THR A 115 33.65 8.38 -12.47
N ASP A 116 33.77 7.47 -11.50
CA ASP A 116 34.81 6.44 -11.40
C ASP A 116 34.44 5.11 -12.08
N GLY A 117 33.36 5.08 -12.87
CA GLY A 117 32.90 3.90 -13.59
C GLY A 117 32.09 2.89 -12.76
N ARG A 118 31.93 3.10 -11.44
CA ARG A 118 31.02 2.29 -10.63
C ARG A 118 29.55 2.55 -11.02
N PRO A 119 28.63 1.59 -10.80
CA PRO A 119 27.19 1.83 -10.93
C PRO A 119 26.76 3.05 -10.11
N GLN A 120 25.76 3.80 -10.54
CA GLN A 120 25.29 4.95 -9.76
C GLN A 120 24.67 4.48 -8.44
N ALA A 121 24.75 5.30 -7.39
CA ALA A 121 24.21 4.95 -6.08
C ALA A 121 22.71 4.60 -6.10
N THR A 122 21.96 5.11 -7.08
CA THR A 122 20.53 4.82 -7.27
C THR A 122 20.23 3.36 -7.64
N THR A 123 21.25 2.56 -7.99
CA THR A 123 21.11 1.13 -8.31
C THR A 123 21.58 0.22 -7.19
N GLU A 124 22.04 0.77 -6.06
CA GLU A 124 22.56 0.03 -4.92
C GLU A 124 21.62 0.20 -3.71
N PRO A 125 21.43 -0.83 -2.86
CA PRO A 125 20.63 -0.70 -1.66
C PRO A 125 21.36 0.11 -0.56
N GLY A 126 20.58 0.83 0.24
CA GLY A 126 21.08 1.54 1.42
C GLY A 126 21.52 2.98 1.13
N ARG A 127 22.34 3.52 2.04
CA ARG A 127 22.72 4.96 2.06
C ARG A 127 24.23 5.20 2.01
N GLU A 128 25.04 4.14 1.99
CA GLU A 128 26.51 4.25 2.02
C GLU A 128 27.08 5.13 3.15
N GLY A 129 26.39 5.14 4.30
CA GLY A 129 26.77 5.97 5.45
C GLY A 129 26.40 7.45 5.34
N VAL A 130 25.72 7.87 4.27
CA VAL A 130 25.24 9.25 4.10
C VAL A 130 24.04 9.51 5.00
N GLU A 131 24.06 10.66 5.67
CA GLU A 131 22.98 11.10 6.53
C GLU A 131 21.69 11.36 5.73
N PRO A 132 20.51 10.96 6.25
CA PRO A 132 19.23 11.23 5.61
C PRO A 132 18.97 12.72 5.42
N ASN A 133 18.33 13.08 4.32
CA ASN A 133 17.77 14.41 4.16
C ASN A 133 16.59 14.59 5.13
N LYS A 134 16.82 15.38 6.19
CA LYS A 134 15.83 15.66 7.25
C LYS A 134 14.58 16.39 6.73
N ASP A 135 14.71 17.16 5.65
CA ASP A 135 13.60 17.95 5.11
C ASP A 135 12.60 17.02 4.40
N VAL A 136 13.09 15.94 3.78
CA VAL A 136 12.24 14.87 3.23
C VAL A 136 11.53 14.10 4.35
N ALA A 137 12.24 13.78 5.43
CA ALA A 137 11.65 13.11 6.59
C ALA A 137 10.57 13.96 7.28
N ALA A 138 10.64 15.28 7.16
CA ALA A 138 9.68 16.23 7.72
C ALA A 138 8.49 16.55 6.78
N LEU A 139 8.44 15.96 5.57
CA LEU A 139 7.34 16.20 4.66
C LEU A 139 6.00 15.73 5.27
N PRO A 140 4.92 16.51 5.10
CA PRO A 140 3.60 16.03 5.47
C PRO A 140 3.25 14.80 4.62
N ALA A 141 2.44 13.91 5.16
CA ALA A 141 1.95 12.75 4.43
C ALA A 141 0.94 13.16 3.34
N TRP A 142 1.42 13.73 2.24
CA TRP A 142 0.65 14.00 1.03
C TRP A 142 0.68 12.77 0.14
N VAL A 143 -0.51 12.35 -0.31
CA VAL A 143 -0.67 11.14 -1.11
C VAL A 143 -1.42 11.44 -2.38
N VAL A 144 -0.96 10.85 -3.48
CA VAL A 144 -1.58 10.95 -4.80
C VAL A 144 -1.96 9.54 -5.21
N THR A 145 -3.18 9.35 -5.71
CA THR A 145 -3.61 8.04 -6.22
C THR A 145 -3.53 8.06 -7.75
N HIS A 146 -2.86 7.06 -8.31
CA HIS A 146 -2.85 6.78 -9.75
C HIS A 146 -3.52 5.42 -9.99
N LEU A 147 -4.76 5.43 -10.46
CA LEU A 147 -5.56 4.20 -10.65
C LEU A 147 -5.49 3.73 -12.11
N HIS A 148 -5.03 2.51 -12.32
CA HIS A 148 -5.10 1.82 -13.60
C HIS A 148 -6.29 0.84 -13.67
N GLY A 149 -6.64 0.43 -14.89
CA GLY A 149 -7.61 -0.65 -15.12
C GLY A 149 -9.08 -0.21 -15.20
N ALA A 150 -9.37 1.09 -15.16
CA ALA A 150 -10.71 1.64 -15.33
C ALA A 150 -10.67 3.00 -16.05
N GLN A 151 -11.82 3.44 -16.57
CA GLN A 151 -11.99 4.85 -16.92
C GLN A 151 -12.16 5.65 -15.63
N THR A 152 -11.22 6.53 -15.34
CA THR A 152 -11.17 7.31 -14.10
C THR A 152 -11.32 8.80 -14.37
N GLY A 153 -11.74 9.56 -13.36
CA GLY A 153 -11.66 11.02 -13.38
C GLY A 153 -10.26 11.50 -12.99
N GLY A 154 -9.94 12.77 -13.28
CA GLY A 154 -8.63 13.37 -13.06
C GLY A 154 -8.07 13.19 -11.64
N GLY A 155 -8.90 13.14 -10.60
CA GLY A 155 -8.41 12.87 -9.23
C GLY A 155 -7.72 11.49 -9.01
N ASN A 156 -7.59 10.66 -10.04
CA ASN A 156 -6.92 9.35 -9.98
C ASN A 156 -5.82 9.21 -11.05
N ASP A 157 -5.38 10.30 -11.67
CA ASP A 157 -4.43 10.30 -12.79
C ASP A 157 -2.96 10.43 -12.37
N GLY A 158 -2.68 10.45 -11.06
CA GLY A 158 -1.33 10.60 -10.53
C GLY A 158 -0.73 12.01 -10.58
N TRP A 159 -1.50 13.05 -10.95
CA TRP A 159 -0.99 14.42 -10.93
C TRP A 159 -0.79 14.91 -9.50
N THR A 160 0.35 15.56 -9.26
CA THR A 160 0.71 16.05 -7.92
C THR A 160 -0.24 17.12 -7.39
N ASP A 161 -0.88 17.88 -8.27
CA ASP A 161 -1.89 18.88 -7.91
C ASP A 161 -3.15 18.25 -7.28
N ASN A 162 -3.39 16.95 -7.49
CA ASN A 162 -4.48 16.18 -6.89
C ASN A 162 -4.10 15.57 -5.53
N GLY A 163 -3.00 16.02 -4.92
CA GLY A 163 -2.51 15.52 -3.64
C GLY A 163 -3.51 15.69 -2.51
N VAL A 164 -3.71 14.62 -1.73
CA VAL A 164 -4.59 14.60 -0.55
C VAL A 164 -3.72 14.59 0.70
N GLY A 165 -3.81 15.64 1.52
CA GLY A 165 -3.15 15.69 2.81
C GLY A 165 -3.85 14.85 3.89
N PRO A 166 -3.23 14.68 5.07
CA PRO A 166 -3.82 13.95 6.18
C PRO A 166 -5.21 14.49 6.55
N ALA A 167 -6.23 13.63 6.53
CA ALA A 167 -7.57 14.03 6.93
C ALA A 167 -7.59 14.36 8.42
N THR A 168 -8.19 15.49 8.79
CA THR A 168 -8.68 15.66 10.16
C THR A 168 -9.81 14.66 10.36
N PRO A 169 -9.81 13.80 11.39
CA PRO A 169 -10.88 12.82 11.58
C PRO A 169 -12.22 13.55 11.78
N SER A 170 -13.03 13.64 10.73
CA SER A 170 -14.40 14.14 10.84
C SER A 170 -15.29 12.98 11.28
N CYS A 171 -15.53 12.90 12.59
CA CYS A 171 -16.60 12.08 13.10
C CYS A 171 -17.94 12.74 12.75
N ARG A 172 -18.58 12.35 11.64
CA ARG A 172 -20.05 12.42 11.51
C ARG A 172 -20.57 11.63 10.31
N SER A 173 -21.09 10.43 10.59
CA SER A 173 -22.24 9.94 9.86
C SER A 173 -23.45 10.72 10.38
N THR A 174 -23.86 11.78 9.69
CA THR A 174 -25.21 12.31 9.87
C THR A 174 -26.15 11.37 9.12
N ARG A 175 -26.71 10.40 9.87
CA ARG A 175 -27.89 9.66 9.43
C ARG A 175 -29.04 10.65 9.37
N THR A 176 -29.34 11.18 8.19
CA THR A 176 -30.56 11.96 7.96
C THR A 176 -31.75 11.02 8.06
N THR A 177 -32.33 10.89 9.26
CA THR A 177 -33.66 10.32 9.42
C THR A 177 -34.65 11.34 8.88
N THR A 178 -35.25 11.05 7.73
CA THR A 178 -36.45 11.74 7.25
C THR A 178 -37.61 11.42 8.20
N GLY A 179 -37.77 12.26 9.22
CA GLY A 179 -38.94 12.25 10.10
C GLY A 179 -40.15 12.79 9.33
N ARG A 180 -41.08 11.89 8.98
CA ARG A 180 -42.40 12.23 8.46
C ARG A 180 -43.21 12.86 9.58
N SER A 181 -43.41 14.18 9.57
CA SER A 181 -44.38 14.82 10.45
C SER A 181 -45.79 14.46 9.96
N SER A 182 -46.55 13.76 10.80
CA SER A 182 -47.99 13.64 10.64
C SER A 182 -48.62 14.88 11.29
N GLY A 183 -49.38 15.64 10.50
CA GLY A 183 -50.09 16.83 10.97
C GLY A 183 -51.23 16.44 11.90
N GLY A 184 -51.21 17.00 13.11
CA GLY A 184 -52.35 17.03 14.02
C GLY A 184 -53.06 18.38 13.91
N THR A 185 -54.30 18.37 13.47
CA THR A 185 -55.20 19.53 13.47
C THR A 185 -55.78 19.70 14.88
N THR A 186 -55.42 20.79 15.57
CA THR A 186 -56.08 21.19 16.81
C THR A 186 -57.22 22.15 16.49
N THR A 187 -58.46 21.71 16.70
CA THR A 187 -59.66 22.55 16.72
C THR A 187 -59.82 23.14 18.12
N THR A 188 -59.74 24.46 18.22
CA THR A 188 -60.09 25.22 19.44
C THR A 188 -61.59 25.50 19.44
N ARG A 189 -62.25 25.23 20.57
CA ARG A 189 -63.51 25.85 20.99
C ARG A 189 -63.22 26.83 22.11
#